data_AF-A0A7C4HHS8-F1
#
_entry.id   AF-A0A7C4HHS8-F1
#
_cell.length_a   1.000
_cell.length_b   1.000
_cell.length_c   1.000
_cell.angle_alpha   90.00
_cell.angle_beta   90.00
_cell.angle_gamma   90.00
#
_symmetry.space_group_name_H-M   'P 1'
#
loop_
_entity.id
_entity.type
_entity.pdbx_description
1 polymer ?
#
loop_
_entity_poly.entity_id
_entity_poly.type
_entity_poly.pdbx_seq_one_letter_code
_entity_poly.pdbx_strand_id
1 'polypeptide(L)'
;MIEVTVKLPPSGSTARSLVVDFLARVIPNENIQISKWQEDTVILSAVLKAHLEDAINGEINALGRELLGKIGDYRLRDFPIHINDRKMLEKLLERKIEKRSFSETVAEILQNTYLTFKDLEELSKIVYKTGRNDVSIIYGSYGDLPVPQPLLTERFESSYAFMHGTGGKSLKIRGTKPWIILLLSGYALSYAGYSKDTINYIHVHEPTLRDSELARFIASSDGLIPHLTKLNVPLTPKTAYILYIASDIAEKAQEQARLEEIVKGRRFQIEFERVRRSLTTYTTIERFVADLYSILLKLLKLNKGSISWINQVSRECLFGRVDPSMYSVYLHLISLLYNTFTGSGDPIDTLYFMGRVFCEKYERESKRRDSYEFAERTRSVIRDMTKVLLM
;
A
#
# COMPACT_ATOMS: atom_id res chain seq x y z
N MET A 1 26.04 9.65 20.01
CA MET A 1 25.31 9.00 18.92
C MET A 1 25.32 9.93 17.72
N ILE A 2 25.38 9.37 16.52
CA ILE A 2 25.26 10.10 15.26
C ILE A 2 23.80 10.11 14.86
N GLU A 3 23.29 11.24 14.36
CA GLU A 3 21.89 11.42 14.00
C GLU A 3 21.72 11.93 12.56
N VAL A 4 20.68 11.45 11.90
CA VAL A 4 20.15 11.98 10.63
C VAL A 4 18.69 12.34 10.86
N THR A 5 18.35 13.59 10.55
CA THR A 5 16.96 14.06 10.58
C THR A 5 16.35 13.90 9.19
N VAL A 6 15.19 13.24 9.11
CA VAL A 6 14.36 13.17 7.92
C VAL A 6 13.15 14.07 8.15
N LYS A 7 13.02 15.12 7.35
CA LYS A 7 11.84 15.99 7.36
C LYS A 7 10.73 15.34 6.55
N LEU A 8 9.50 15.38 7.01
CA LEU A 8 8.37 14.79 6.31
C LEU A 8 7.75 15.83 5.35
N PRO A 9 7.40 15.43 4.11
CA PRO A 9 6.59 16.26 3.20
C PRO A 9 5.23 16.62 3.82
N PRO A 10 4.47 17.53 3.20
CA PRO A 10 3.14 17.93 3.70
C PRO A 10 2.22 16.74 3.98
N SER A 11 1.45 16.82 5.07
CA SER A 11 0.47 15.81 5.43
C SER A 11 -0.55 15.60 4.30
N GLY A 12 -0.94 14.33 4.08
CA GLY A 12 -1.84 13.93 3.00
C GLY A 12 -1.19 13.84 1.60
N SER A 13 0.09 14.18 1.45
CA SER A 13 0.79 13.99 0.16
C SER A 13 1.23 12.54 -0.02
N THR A 14 1.17 12.04 -1.25
CA THR A 14 1.80 10.80 -1.71
C THR A 14 3.30 10.83 -1.43
N ALA A 15 3.97 11.96 -1.62
CA ALA A 15 5.38 12.10 -1.24
C ALA A 15 5.62 11.76 0.25
N ARG A 16 4.72 12.16 1.16
CA ARG A 16 4.81 11.82 2.58
C ARG A 16 4.59 10.33 2.82
N SER A 17 3.61 9.71 2.17
CA SER A 17 3.39 8.26 2.28
C SER A 17 4.56 7.43 1.78
N LEU A 18 5.20 7.84 0.68
CA LEU A 18 6.41 7.18 0.18
C LEU A 18 7.58 7.32 1.17
N VAL A 19 7.73 8.47 1.82
CA VAL A 19 8.74 8.65 2.88
C VAL A 19 8.43 7.75 4.08
N VAL A 20 7.17 7.70 4.49
CA VAL A 20 6.67 6.84 5.58
C VAL A 20 6.93 5.36 5.28
N ASP A 21 6.65 4.90 4.05
CA ASP A 21 6.94 3.55 3.58
C ASP A 21 8.42 3.21 3.71
N PHE A 22 9.30 4.10 3.23
CA PHE A 22 10.73 3.87 3.33
C PHE A 22 11.20 3.84 4.78
N LEU A 23 10.73 4.77 5.62
CA LEU A 23 11.07 4.78 7.04
C LEU A 23 10.58 3.51 7.75
N ALA A 24 9.37 3.04 7.44
CA ALA A 24 8.84 1.77 7.95
C ALA A 24 9.79 0.60 7.69
N ARG A 25 10.47 0.64 6.55
CA ARG A 25 11.43 -0.39 6.15
C ARG A 25 12.75 -0.31 6.91
N VAL A 26 13.21 0.91 7.21
CA VAL A 26 14.50 1.14 7.87
C VAL A 26 14.41 0.93 9.39
N ILE A 27 13.30 1.30 10.02
CA ILE A 27 13.08 1.25 11.48
C ILE A 27 13.37 -0.12 12.12
N PRO A 28 13.02 -1.25 11.50
CA PRO A 28 13.28 -2.57 12.08
C PRO A 28 14.76 -2.94 12.21
N ASN A 29 15.66 -2.22 11.53
CA ASN A 29 17.10 -2.48 11.52
C ASN A 29 17.72 -2.24 12.90
N GLU A 30 18.39 -3.24 13.46
CA GLU A 30 18.93 -3.20 14.83
C GLU A 30 20.02 -2.14 15.03
N ASN A 31 20.67 -1.71 13.95
CA ASN A 31 21.72 -0.68 14.01
C ASN A 31 21.16 0.74 14.04
N ILE A 32 19.86 0.92 13.82
CA ILE A 32 19.18 2.21 13.81
C ILE A 32 18.16 2.25 14.95
N GLN A 33 18.20 3.34 15.72
CA GLN A 33 17.17 3.68 16.70
C GLN A 33 16.46 4.96 16.26
N ILE A 34 15.14 4.99 16.36
CA ILE A 34 14.39 6.24 16.25
C ILE A 34 14.60 6.99 17.56
N SER A 35 15.40 8.05 17.56
CA SER A 35 15.64 8.85 18.77
C SER A 35 14.48 9.82 19.06
N LYS A 36 13.76 10.26 18.01
CA LYS A 36 12.61 11.17 18.17
C LYS A 36 11.64 11.10 16.99
N TRP A 37 10.35 11.13 17.31
CA TRP A 37 9.26 11.42 16.37
C TRP A 37 8.64 12.77 16.72
N GLN A 38 8.67 13.72 15.79
CA GLN A 38 7.90 14.96 15.87
C GLN A 38 6.90 14.99 14.71
N GLU A 39 5.94 15.92 14.75
CA GLU A 39 4.84 15.99 13.78
C GLU A 39 5.31 15.98 12.33
N ASP A 40 6.43 16.64 12.01
CA ASP A 40 6.99 16.70 10.65
C ASP A 40 8.46 16.26 10.54
N THR A 41 9.01 15.60 11.55
CA THR A 41 10.41 15.14 11.51
C THR A 41 10.61 13.82 12.23
N VAL A 42 11.50 13.01 11.68
CA VAL A 42 11.93 11.73 12.22
C VAL A 42 13.44 11.77 12.38
N ILE A 43 13.94 11.44 13.57
CA ILE A 43 15.39 11.40 13.83
C ILE A 43 15.82 9.94 13.92
N LEU A 44 16.67 9.55 12.98
CA LEU A 44 17.34 8.25 12.95
C LEU A 44 18.70 8.40 13.62
N SER A 45 19.00 7.53 14.56
CA SER A 45 20.24 7.57 15.34
C SER A 45 20.97 6.23 15.27
N ALA A 46 22.30 6.30 15.25
CA ALA A 46 23.17 5.12 15.32
C ALA A 46 24.46 5.42 16.09
N VAL A 47 25.20 4.37 16.43
CA VAL A 47 26.50 4.49 17.11
C VAL A 47 27.55 5.08 16.17
N LEU A 48 27.57 4.65 14.91
CA LEU A 48 28.55 5.05 13.88
C LEU A 48 27.84 5.60 12.64
N LYS A 49 28.51 6.50 11.90
CA LYS A 49 28.02 6.99 10.60
C LYS A 49 27.80 5.86 9.60
N ALA A 50 28.74 4.91 9.53
CA ALA A 50 28.67 3.76 8.65
C ALA A 50 27.41 2.92 8.88
N HIS A 51 26.94 2.78 10.12
CA HIS A 51 25.72 2.02 10.40
C HIS A 51 24.47 2.64 9.76
N LEU A 52 24.37 3.98 9.70
CA LEU A 52 23.27 4.66 9.01
C LEU A 52 23.38 4.49 7.50
N GLU A 53 24.59 4.68 6.95
CA GLU A 53 24.84 4.49 5.52
C GLU A 53 24.53 3.04 5.09
N ASP A 54 25.07 2.04 5.79
CA ASP A 54 24.91 0.62 5.46
C ASP A 54 23.45 0.18 5.55
N ALA A 55 22.74 0.58 6.61
CA ALA A 55 21.33 0.21 6.78
C ALA A 55 20.43 0.87 5.72
N ILE A 56 20.59 2.18 5.48
CA ILE A 56 19.78 2.90 4.48
C ILE A 56 20.07 2.39 3.07
N ASN A 57 21.34 2.26 2.69
CA ASN A 57 21.71 1.76 1.36
C ASN A 57 21.38 0.27 1.18
N GLY A 58 21.50 -0.53 2.25
CA GLY A 58 21.06 -1.92 2.28
C GLY A 58 19.57 -2.05 1.96
N GLU A 59 18.71 -1.24 2.60
CA GLU A 59 17.27 -1.24 2.32
C GLU A 59 16.92 -0.66 0.94
N ILE A 60 17.59 0.42 0.49
CA ILE A 60 17.43 0.96 -0.88
C ILE A 60 17.67 -0.15 -1.91
N ASN A 61 18.78 -0.87 -1.79
CA ASN A 61 19.16 -1.94 -2.69
C ASN A 61 18.20 -3.14 -2.60
N ALA A 62 17.79 -3.53 -1.38
CA ALA A 62 16.82 -4.60 -1.15
C ALA A 62 15.46 -4.30 -1.80
N LEU A 63 14.95 -3.07 -1.63
CA LEU A 63 13.69 -2.62 -2.25
C LEU A 63 13.79 -2.62 -3.78
N GLY A 64 14.94 -2.27 -4.35
CA GLY A 64 15.19 -2.39 -5.79
C GLY A 64 15.07 -3.84 -6.29
N ARG A 65 15.64 -4.81 -5.57
CA ARG A 65 15.49 -6.25 -5.88
C ARG A 65 14.06 -6.74 -5.72
N GLU A 66 13.39 -6.34 -4.64
CA GLU A 66 11.99 -6.71 -4.39
C GLU A 66 11.06 -6.19 -5.48
N LEU A 67 11.27 -4.96 -5.95
CA LEU A 67 10.50 -4.39 -7.06
C LEU A 67 10.69 -5.19 -8.37
N LEU A 68 11.92 -5.63 -8.68
CA LEU A 68 12.14 -6.54 -9.82
C LEU A 68 11.41 -7.87 -9.62
N GLY A 69 11.49 -8.48 -8.43
CA GLY A 69 10.78 -9.72 -8.12
C GLY A 69 9.27 -9.56 -8.30
N LYS A 70 8.69 -8.44 -7.87
CA LYS A 70 7.26 -8.11 -8.09
C LYS A 70 6.90 -8.10 -9.58
N ILE A 71 7.73 -7.50 -10.44
CA ILE A 71 7.47 -7.40 -11.89
C ILE A 71 7.70 -8.73 -12.59
N GLY A 72 8.79 -9.43 -12.25
CA GLY A 72 9.21 -10.70 -12.87
C GLY A 72 8.41 -11.89 -12.34
N ASP A 73 8.63 -12.24 -11.08
CA ASP A 73 8.13 -13.49 -10.47
C ASP A 73 6.62 -13.45 -10.25
N TYR A 74 6.10 -12.33 -9.73
CA TYR A 74 4.68 -12.13 -9.44
C TYR A 74 3.89 -11.55 -10.61
N ARG A 75 4.57 -11.26 -11.73
CA ARG A 75 3.98 -10.74 -12.97
C ARG A 75 3.12 -9.49 -12.76
N LEU A 76 3.50 -8.63 -11.82
CA LEU A 76 2.89 -7.30 -11.73
C LEU A 76 3.22 -6.55 -13.00
N ARG A 77 2.19 -6.05 -13.68
CA ARG A 77 2.39 -5.26 -14.89
C ARG A 77 3.13 -3.98 -14.53
N ASP A 78 4.08 -3.60 -15.37
CA ASP A 78 4.72 -2.28 -15.35
C ASP A 78 3.99 -1.31 -16.30
N PHE A 79 4.34 -0.02 -16.24
CA PHE A 79 3.82 1.04 -17.10
C PHE A 79 4.96 1.81 -17.77
N PRO A 80 4.70 2.46 -18.91
CA PRO A 80 5.74 3.15 -19.64
C PRO A 80 6.16 4.46 -18.96
N ILE A 81 7.46 4.78 -19.04
CA ILE A 81 8.06 6.03 -18.57
C ILE A 81 7.43 7.21 -19.31
N HIS A 82 7.01 8.21 -18.54
CA HIS A 82 6.52 9.46 -19.10
C HIS A 82 7.66 10.29 -19.70
N ILE A 83 7.41 10.99 -20.82
CA ILE A 83 8.45 11.76 -21.54
C ILE A 83 9.15 12.79 -20.66
N ASN A 84 8.42 13.39 -19.72
CA ASN A 84 8.95 14.39 -18.78
C ASN A 84 9.87 13.79 -17.71
N ASP A 85 9.74 12.50 -17.41
CA ASP A 85 10.53 11.84 -16.36
C ASP A 85 11.82 11.23 -16.94
N ARG A 86 11.82 10.89 -18.23
CA ARG A 86 12.91 10.15 -18.88
C ARG A 86 14.29 10.76 -18.67
N LYS A 87 14.46 12.07 -18.94
CA LYS A 87 15.76 12.74 -18.80
C LYS A 87 16.29 12.71 -17.37
N MET A 88 15.40 12.80 -16.39
CA MET A 88 15.77 12.74 -14.98
C MET A 88 16.20 11.33 -14.59
N LEU A 89 15.46 10.31 -15.04
CA LEU A 89 15.82 8.91 -14.81
C LEU A 89 17.13 8.53 -15.51
N GLU A 90 17.36 9.00 -16.74
CA GLU A 90 18.64 8.83 -17.47
C GLU A 90 19.81 9.50 -16.72
N LYS A 91 19.58 10.66 -16.10
CA LYS A 91 20.59 11.32 -15.26
C LYS A 91 20.89 10.50 -14.00
N LEU A 92 19.90 9.86 -13.39
CA LEU A 92 20.10 8.98 -12.22
C LEU A 92 20.81 7.67 -12.57
N LEU A 93 20.57 7.13 -13.77
CA LEU A 93 21.22 5.92 -14.27
C LEU A 93 22.59 6.18 -14.91
N GLU A 94 22.93 7.45 -15.19
CA GLU A 94 24.16 7.85 -15.88
C GLU A 94 24.29 7.26 -17.29
N ARG A 95 23.17 6.85 -17.90
CA ARG A 95 23.10 6.27 -19.25
C ARG A 95 21.73 6.51 -19.87
N LYS A 96 21.64 6.31 -21.19
CA LYS A 96 20.34 6.34 -21.88
C LYS A 96 19.51 5.12 -21.51
N ILE A 97 18.22 5.34 -21.33
CA ILE A 97 17.26 4.29 -21.04
C ILE A 97 16.85 3.64 -22.36
N GLU A 98 17.07 2.33 -22.50
CA GLU A 98 16.70 1.56 -23.69
C GLU A 98 15.26 1.02 -23.60
N LYS A 99 14.91 0.47 -22.43
CA LYS A 99 13.58 -0.07 -22.12
C LYS A 99 12.59 1.03 -21.77
N ARG A 100 11.30 0.80 -21.96
CA ARG A 100 10.27 1.83 -21.68
C ARG A 100 9.62 1.71 -20.30
N SER A 101 9.97 0.73 -19.48
CA SER A 101 9.33 0.37 -18.20
C SER A 101 9.78 1.28 -17.06
N PHE A 102 8.83 1.90 -16.35
CA PHE A 102 9.15 2.79 -15.24
C PHE A 102 9.66 2.01 -14.03
N SER A 103 8.94 0.98 -13.60
CA SER A 103 9.26 0.21 -12.40
C SER A 103 10.59 -0.53 -12.54
N GLU A 104 10.86 -1.15 -13.70
CA GLU A 104 12.16 -1.79 -13.97
C GLU A 104 13.33 -0.79 -13.89
N THR A 105 13.14 0.41 -14.45
CA THR A 105 14.16 1.48 -14.42
C THR A 105 14.41 1.95 -12.99
N VAL A 106 13.35 2.12 -12.20
CA VAL A 106 13.46 2.48 -10.78
C VAL A 106 14.23 1.41 -10.01
N ALA A 107 13.88 0.14 -10.20
CA ALA A 107 14.58 -0.98 -9.58
C ALA A 107 16.10 -0.96 -9.87
N GLU A 108 16.49 -0.66 -11.11
CA GLU A 108 17.89 -0.53 -11.50
C GLU A 108 18.58 0.67 -10.83
N ILE A 109 17.91 1.84 -10.78
CA ILE A 109 18.43 3.02 -10.07
C ILE A 109 18.72 2.69 -8.61
N LEU A 110 17.76 2.06 -7.93
CA LEU A 110 17.89 1.72 -6.50
C LEU A 110 19.03 0.73 -6.26
N GLN A 111 19.21 -0.26 -7.12
CA GLN A 111 20.29 -1.25 -6.97
C GLN A 111 21.69 -0.67 -7.19
N ASN A 112 21.82 0.38 -8.00
CA ASN A 112 23.10 1.01 -8.34
C ASN A 112 23.35 2.32 -7.59
N THR A 113 22.54 2.65 -6.59
CA THR A 113 22.69 3.87 -5.80
C THR A 113 23.38 3.59 -4.47
N TYR A 114 24.31 4.48 -4.12
CA TYR A 114 24.85 4.59 -2.77
C TYR A 114 24.76 6.06 -2.32
N LEU A 115 24.20 6.29 -1.14
CA LEU A 115 24.08 7.59 -0.49
C LEU A 115 25.10 7.68 0.66
N THR A 116 25.96 8.70 0.61
CA THR A 116 26.91 9.00 1.70
C THR A 116 26.20 9.68 2.87
N PHE A 117 26.83 9.77 4.04
CA PHE A 117 26.27 10.49 5.18
C PHE A 117 25.91 11.95 4.84
N LYS A 118 26.72 12.61 4.01
CA LYS A 118 26.46 13.98 3.53
C LYS A 118 25.20 14.05 2.66
N ASP A 119 24.94 13.02 1.87
CA ASP A 119 23.72 12.90 1.08
C ASP A 119 22.49 12.76 2.00
N LEU A 120 22.62 12.00 3.09
CA LEU A 120 21.56 11.82 4.08
C LEU A 120 21.21 13.11 4.83
N GLU A 121 22.18 13.99 5.06
CA GLU A 121 21.93 15.30 5.68
C GLU A 121 20.95 16.17 4.86
N GLU A 122 20.84 15.94 3.54
CA GLU A 122 19.88 16.65 2.70
C GLU A 122 18.42 16.28 3.00
N LEU A 123 18.17 15.11 3.59
CA LEU A 123 16.82 14.66 3.98
C LEU A 123 16.21 15.51 5.11
N SER A 124 17.03 16.30 5.81
CA SER A 124 16.56 17.20 6.88
C SER A 124 15.89 18.47 6.37
N LYS A 125 15.95 18.74 5.05
CA LYS A 125 15.56 20.02 4.46
C LYS A 125 14.38 19.86 3.51
N ILE A 126 13.37 20.70 3.69
CA ILE A 126 12.33 20.98 2.69
C ILE A 126 12.18 22.50 2.64
N VAL A 127 12.39 23.08 1.45
CA VAL A 127 12.33 24.52 1.23
C VAL A 127 11.08 24.88 0.42
N TYR A 128 10.30 25.80 0.96
CA TYR A 128 9.11 26.34 0.32
C TYR A 128 9.43 27.73 -0.24
N LYS A 129 9.17 27.94 -1.54
CA LYS A 129 9.32 29.24 -2.19
C LYS A 129 7.99 29.61 -2.83
N THR A 130 7.43 30.75 -2.41
CA THR A 130 6.20 31.28 -2.99
C THR A 130 6.53 32.49 -3.85
N GLY A 131 6.35 32.33 -5.16
CA GLY A 131 6.43 33.40 -6.13
C GLY A 131 5.06 34.07 -6.38
N ARG A 132 5.08 35.06 -7.28
CA ARG A 132 3.87 35.82 -7.65
C ARG A 132 2.81 34.90 -8.27
N ASN A 133 3.22 33.99 -9.16
CA ASN A 133 2.34 33.07 -9.91
C ASN A 133 2.71 31.58 -9.74
N ASP A 134 3.71 31.26 -8.94
CA ASP A 134 4.16 29.89 -8.73
C ASP A 134 4.51 29.59 -7.28
N VAL A 135 4.41 28.31 -6.94
CA VAL A 135 4.77 27.76 -5.64
C VAL A 135 5.75 26.65 -5.92
N SER A 136 6.91 26.69 -5.29
CA SER A 136 7.94 25.68 -5.44
C SER A 136 8.17 24.98 -4.11
N ILE A 137 8.09 23.65 -4.12
CA ILE A 137 8.54 22.79 -3.03
C ILE A 137 9.84 22.15 -3.49
N ILE A 138 10.89 22.33 -2.70
CA ILE A 138 12.21 21.77 -2.95
C ILE A 138 12.51 20.80 -1.81
N TYR A 139 12.62 19.52 -2.16
CA TYR A 139 13.06 18.46 -1.27
C TYR A 139 14.60 18.45 -1.23
N GLY A 140 15.17 18.94 -0.13
CA GLY A 140 16.61 19.19 0.04
C GLY A 140 16.98 20.67 -0.02
N SER A 141 18.28 20.98 -0.02
CA SER A 141 18.78 22.36 -0.07
C SER A 141 18.71 22.98 -1.47
N TYR A 142 18.77 22.17 -2.52
CA TYR A 142 18.64 22.57 -3.92
C TYR A 142 17.72 21.62 -4.70
N GLY A 143 17.09 22.10 -5.77
CA GLY A 143 16.12 21.33 -6.54
C GLY A 143 16.63 21.02 -7.94
N ASP A 144 17.64 20.18 -8.09
CA ASP A 144 18.25 19.92 -9.39
C ASP A 144 17.43 18.94 -10.25
N LEU A 145 16.67 18.04 -9.62
CA LEU A 145 15.85 17.04 -10.31
C LEU A 145 14.35 17.31 -10.18
N PRO A 146 13.55 17.18 -11.25
CA PRO A 146 12.10 17.10 -11.12
C PRO A 146 11.70 15.79 -10.41
N VAL A 147 10.69 15.84 -9.55
CA VAL A 147 10.12 14.61 -8.97
C VAL A 147 9.31 13.88 -10.04
N PRO A 148 9.44 12.54 -10.18
CA PRO A 148 8.71 11.77 -11.19
C PRO A 148 7.20 11.95 -11.06
N GLN A 149 6.51 12.08 -12.19
CA GLN A 149 5.06 12.35 -12.19
C GLN A 149 4.19 11.30 -11.47
N PRO A 150 4.49 9.98 -11.52
CA PRO A 150 3.72 8.98 -10.76
C PRO A 150 3.75 9.20 -9.25
N LEU A 151 4.72 9.97 -8.73
CA LEU A 151 4.87 10.27 -7.31
C LEU A 151 4.34 11.67 -6.94
N LEU A 152 3.67 12.34 -7.89
CA LEU A 152 3.12 13.69 -7.78
C LEU A 152 1.63 13.69 -8.18
N THR A 153 0.81 13.02 -7.40
CA THR A 153 -0.61 12.77 -7.71
C THR A 153 -1.50 13.92 -7.22
N GLU A 154 -0.96 14.75 -6.31
CA GLU A 154 -1.63 15.84 -5.60
C GLU A 154 -1.79 17.10 -6.46
N ARG A 155 -1.09 17.19 -7.60
CA ARG A 155 -1.13 18.37 -8.49
C ARG A 155 -2.52 18.70 -9.03
N PHE A 156 -3.45 17.75 -8.95
CA PHE A 156 -4.80 17.88 -9.50
C PHE A 156 -5.91 17.66 -8.45
N GLU A 157 -5.55 17.49 -7.16
CA GLU A 157 -6.53 17.32 -6.08
C GLU A 157 -7.00 18.69 -5.58
N SER A 158 -8.29 18.96 -5.75
CA SER A 158 -8.92 20.25 -5.49
C SER A 158 -9.50 20.42 -4.08
N SER A 159 -9.29 19.49 -3.13
CA SER A 159 -10.14 19.51 -1.92
C SER A 159 -9.50 19.22 -0.56
N TYR A 160 -8.28 18.68 -0.45
CA TYR A 160 -7.69 18.44 0.87
C TYR A 160 -6.24 18.93 0.94
N ALA A 161 -6.06 20.04 1.66
CA ALA A 161 -4.83 20.51 2.31
C ALA A 161 -3.54 20.72 1.48
N PHE A 162 -3.46 20.42 0.18
CA PHE A 162 -2.35 20.90 -0.64
C PHE A 162 -2.63 22.35 -1.06
N MET A 163 -2.18 23.30 -0.22
CA MET A 163 -2.32 24.75 -0.44
C MET A 163 -3.78 25.20 -0.60
N HIS A 164 -4.57 25.14 0.49
CA HIS A 164 -5.86 25.81 0.55
C HIS A 164 -5.72 27.26 0.05
N GLY A 165 -6.28 27.57 -1.13
CA GLY A 165 -6.47 28.95 -1.58
C GLY A 165 -5.55 29.50 -2.69
N THR A 166 -4.80 28.69 -3.45
CA THR A 166 -4.06 29.21 -4.63
C THR A 166 -4.68 28.78 -5.95
N GLY A 167 -5.92 29.18 -6.22
CA GLY A 167 -6.47 29.16 -7.57
C GLY A 167 -5.54 29.91 -8.52
N GLY A 168 -4.98 29.21 -9.52
CA GLY A 168 -4.22 29.81 -10.63
C GLY A 168 -2.69 29.85 -10.49
N LYS A 169 -2.08 29.39 -9.38
CA LYS A 169 -0.61 29.32 -9.26
C LYS A 169 -0.07 27.96 -9.71
N SER A 170 1.00 27.96 -10.51
CA SER A 170 1.66 26.72 -10.93
C SER A 170 2.48 26.12 -9.79
N LEU A 171 2.37 24.81 -9.56
CA LEU A 171 3.13 24.08 -8.55
C LEU A 171 4.34 23.38 -9.18
N LYS A 172 5.54 23.72 -8.71
CA LYS A 172 6.81 23.10 -9.12
C LYS A 172 7.37 22.30 -7.94
N ILE A 173 7.59 21.01 -8.16
CA ILE A 173 8.17 20.14 -7.14
C ILE A 173 9.47 19.57 -7.69
N ARG A 174 10.56 19.79 -6.96
CA ARG A 174 11.91 19.34 -7.31
C ARG A 174 12.60 18.78 -6.07
N GLY A 175 13.63 17.98 -6.26
CA GLY A 175 14.43 17.46 -5.17
C GLY A 175 15.89 17.25 -5.54
N THR A 176 16.72 17.07 -4.51
CA THR A 176 18.08 16.55 -4.64
C THR A 176 18.07 15.06 -4.96
N LYS A 177 19.18 14.50 -5.47
CA LYS A 177 19.32 13.05 -5.70
C LYS A 177 18.90 12.21 -4.48
N PRO A 178 19.35 12.47 -3.24
CA PRO A 178 18.98 11.66 -2.07
C PRO A 178 17.47 11.62 -1.82
N TRP A 179 16.79 12.75 -2.02
CA TRP A 179 15.34 12.83 -1.90
C TRP A 179 14.60 12.06 -2.99
N ILE A 180 15.05 12.14 -4.25
CA ILE A 180 14.44 11.35 -5.32
C ILE A 180 14.62 9.86 -5.06
N ILE A 181 15.81 9.43 -4.62
CA ILE A 181 16.07 8.04 -4.28
C ILE A 181 15.15 7.56 -3.16
N LEU A 182 15.00 8.33 -2.09
CA LEU A 182 14.11 7.99 -0.99
C LEU A 182 12.65 7.83 -1.45
N LEU A 183 12.13 8.74 -2.29
CA LEU A 183 10.78 8.63 -2.83
C LEU A 183 10.62 7.40 -3.74
N LEU A 184 11.64 7.09 -4.55
CA LEU A 184 11.67 5.89 -5.38
C LEU A 184 11.72 4.60 -4.54
N SER A 185 12.40 4.61 -3.40
CA SER A 185 12.42 3.49 -2.45
C SER A 185 11.06 3.27 -1.80
N GLY A 186 10.38 4.33 -1.35
CA GLY A 186 9.00 4.24 -0.88
C GLY A 186 8.04 3.67 -1.93
N TYR A 187 8.25 4.09 -3.19
CA TYR A 187 7.49 3.58 -4.33
C TYR A 187 7.73 2.09 -4.55
N ALA A 188 8.97 1.62 -4.46
CA ALA A 188 9.31 0.21 -4.61
C ALA A 188 8.61 -0.67 -3.56
N LEU A 189 8.49 -0.19 -2.32
CA LEU A 189 7.75 -0.89 -1.27
C LEU A 189 6.25 -0.94 -1.55
N SER A 190 5.64 0.21 -1.87
CA SER A 190 4.18 0.35 -1.97
C SER A 190 3.56 -0.08 -3.31
N TYR A 191 4.35 -0.17 -4.38
CA TYR A 191 3.84 -0.49 -5.71
C TYR A 191 3.13 -1.85 -5.74
N ALA A 192 1.85 -1.84 -6.12
CA ALA A 192 0.95 -3.00 -6.19
C ALA A 192 0.43 -3.27 -7.62
N GLY A 193 1.16 -2.77 -8.63
CA GLY A 193 0.89 -3.07 -10.03
C GLY A 193 0.05 -2.04 -10.78
N TYR A 194 0.01 -2.23 -12.11
CA TYR A 194 -0.69 -1.37 -13.07
C TYR A 194 -1.77 -2.14 -13.83
N SER A 195 -2.98 -1.57 -13.96
CA SER A 195 -4.06 -2.20 -14.74
C SER A 195 -4.99 -1.18 -15.38
N LYS A 196 -5.32 -1.36 -16.68
CA LYS A 196 -6.26 -0.53 -17.46
C LYS A 196 -6.05 1.00 -17.36
N ASP A 197 -4.86 1.49 -17.00
CA ASP A 197 -4.55 2.91 -16.72
C ASP A 197 -4.63 3.36 -15.26
N THR A 198 -4.74 2.43 -14.31
CA THR A 198 -4.63 2.72 -12.88
C THR A 198 -3.37 2.09 -12.32
N ILE A 199 -2.57 2.90 -11.64
CA ILE A 199 -1.48 2.47 -10.77
C ILE A 199 -2.05 2.33 -9.36
N ASN A 200 -1.65 1.27 -8.66
CA ASN A 200 -2.09 0.97 -7.32
C ASN A 200 -0.91 1.02 -6.35
N TYR A 201 -1.14 1.65 -5.20
CA TYR A 201 -0.20 1.71 -4.09
C TYR A 201 -0.85 1.22 -2.81
N ILE A 202 -0.06 0.52 -2.00
CA ILE A 202 -0.42 0.09 -0.66
C ILE A 202 0.64 0.66 0.29
N HIS A 203 0.23 1.61 1.11
CA HIS A 203 1.10 2.37 1.99
C HIS A 203 0.96 1.92 3.45
N VAL A 204 2.05 2.09 4.18
CA VAL A 204 2.04 2.06 5.64
C VAL A 204 1.30 3.30 6.13
N HIS A 205 0.27 3.11 6.95
CA HIS A 205 -0.40 4.25 7.59
C HIS A 205 0.54 4.89 8.61
N GLU A 206 0.81 6.19 8.49
CA GLU A 206 1.87 6.89 9.25
C GLU A 206 1.84 6.66 10.78
N PRO A 207 0.69 6.69 11.48
CA PRO A 207 0.62 6.37 12.90
C PRO A 207 1.23 5.01 13.30
N THR A 208 1.28 4.05 12.38
CA THR A 208 1.89 2.73 12.61
C THR A 208 3.38 2.82 12.90
N LEU A 209 4.09 3.84 12.39
CA LEU A 209 5.53 4.00 12.63
C LEU A 209 5.90 4.24 14.10
N ARG A 210 4.92 4.65 14.93
CA ARG A 210 5.11 4.84 16.38
C ARG A 210 5.17 3.53 17.15
N ASP A 211 4.75 2.42 16.54
CA ASP A 211 4.86 1.09 17.10
C ASP A 211 5.88 0.28 16.29
N SER A 212 7.08 0.12 16.84
CA SER A 212 8.18 -0.55 16.15
C SER A 212 7.90 -2.02 15.84
N GLU A 213 7.12 -2.72 16.68
CA GLU A 213 6.76 -4.11 16.45
C GLU A 213 5.78 -4.22 15.28
N LEU A 214 4.75 -3.36 15.28
CA LEU A 214 3.78 -3.30 14.18
C LEU A 214 4.43 -2.82 12.88
N ALA A 215 5.27 -1.79 12.92
CA ALA A 215 6.01 -1.31 11.74
C ALA A 215 6.89 -2.43 11.14
N ARG A 216 7.59 -3.20 11.98
CA ARG A 216 8.38 -4.37 11.54
C ARG A 216 7.49 -5.43 10.91
N PHE A 217 6.36 -5.77 11.53
CA PHE A 217 5.41 -6.73 10.98
C PHE A 217 4.86 -6.28 9.62
N ILE A 218 4.62 -4.97 9.46
CA ILE A 218 4.02 -4.43 8.24
C ILE A 218 5.03 -4.28 7.09
N ALA A 219 6.24 -3.79 7.34
CA ALA A 219 7.14 -3.33 6.28
C ALA A 219 8.38 -4.20 6.03
N SER A 220 8.70 -5.16 6.90
CA SER A 220 9.83 -6.11 6.66
C SER A 220 9.65 -6.90 5.36
N SER A 221 10.72 -7.53 4.84
CA SER A 221 10.73 -8.23 3.53
C SER A 221 9.63 -9.28 3.39
N ASP A 222 9.37 -10.00 4.48
CA ASP A 222 8.32 -11.01 4.59
C ASP A 222 7.07 -10.49 5.31
N GLY A 223 7.02 -9.17 5.52
CA GLY A 223 5.95 -8.45 6.18
C GLY A 223 4.72 -8.26 5.30
N LEU A 224 3.76 -7.55 5.87
CA LEU A 224 2.44 -7.41 5.28
C LEU A 224 2.42 -6.66 3.94
N ILE A 225 3.04 -5.49 3.82
CA ILE A 225 2.99 -4.67 2.60
C ILE A 225 3.68 -5.38 1.43
N PRO A 226 4.91 -5.94 1.57
CA PRO A 226 5.50 -6.73 0.50
C PRO A 226 4.62 -7.91 0.08
N HIS A 227 3.92 -8.53 1.02
CA HIS A 227 2.96 -9.59 0.69
C HIS A 227 1.74 -9.08 -0.07
N LEU A 228 1.04 -8.07 0.45
CA LEU A 228 -0.20 -7.53 -0.15
C LEU A 228 0.04 -6.98 -1.56
N THR A 229 1.18 -6.31 -1.78
CA THR A 229 1.54 -5.75 -3.09
C THR A 229 1.75 -6.81 -4.16
N LYS A 230 2.03 -8.06 -3.77
CA LYS A 230 2.21 -9.21 -4.68
C LYS A 230 0.90 -9.90 -5.06
N LEU A 231 -0.22 -9.60 -4.40
CA LEU A 231 -1.49 -10.30 -4.61
C LEU A 231 -2.07 -10.11 -6.02
N ASN A 232 -1.68 -9.06 -6.74
CA ASN A 232 -2.08 -8.79 -8.14
C ASN A 232 -3.61 -8.86 -8.36
N VAL A 233 -4.35 -8.25 -7.44
CA VAL A 233 -5.82 -8.18 -7.47
C VAL A 233 -6.30 -6.73 -7.62
N PRO A 234 -7.44 -6.49 -8.29
CA PRO A 234 -8.05 -5.17 -8.34
C PRO A 234 -8.44 -4.67 -6.93
N LEU A 235 -8.27 -3.37 -6.67
CA LEU A 235 -8.70 -2.72 -5.41
C LEU A 235 -10.20 -2.40 -5.34
N THR A 236 -10.96 -2.71 -6.41
CA THR A 236 -12.38 -2.43 -6.50
C THR A 236 -13.18 -3.69 -6.77
N PRO A 237 -14.34 -3.87 -6.10
CA PRO A 237 -14.93 -3.00 -5.07
C PRO A 237 -14.16 -3.00 -3.73
N LYS A 238 -14.16 -1.86 -3.00
CA LYS A 238 -13.36 -1.69 -1.76
C LYS A 238 -13.69 -2.70 -0.66
N THR A 239 -14.98 -2.97 -0.43
CA THR A 239 -15.42 -3.94 0.59
C THR A 239 -14.94 -5.35 0.27
N ALA A 240 -15.03 -5.77 -1.00
CA ALA A 240 -14.50 -7.05 -1.47
C ALA A 240 -12.98 -7.12 -1.28
N TYR A 241 -12.26 -6.04 -1.61
CA TYR A 241 -10.81 -6.01 -1.46
C TYR A 241 -10.38 -6.11 -0.01
N ILE A 242 -11.01 -5.34 0.88
CA ILE A 242 -10.70 -5.36 2.33
C ILE A 242 -10.97 -6.76 2.92
N LEU A 243 -12.09 -7.39 2.58
CA LEU A 243 -12.37 -8.76 3.05
C LEU A 243 -11.39 -9.78 2.46
N TYR A 244 -11.02 -9.64 1.19
CA TYR A 244 -10.04 -10.50 0.54
C TYR A 244 -8.69 -10.45 1.26
N ILE A 245 -8.12 -9.24 1.45
CA ILE A 245 -6.83 -9.10 2.13
C ILE A 245 -6.91 -9.53 3.60
N ALA A 246 -8.00 -9.21 4.31
CA ALA A 246 -8.15 -9.61 5.71
C ALA A 246 -8.23 -11.13 5.85
N SER A 247 -8.93 -11.80 4.94
CA SER A 247 -9.02 -13.27 4.90
C SER A 247 -7.67 -13.89 4.56
N ASP A 248 -6.97 -13.37 3.57
CA ASP A 248 -5.64 -13.85 3.18
C ASP A 248 -4.60 -13.71 4.32
N ILE A 249 -4.63 -12.57 5.02
CA ILE A 249 -3.82 -12.35 6.24
C ILE A 249 -4.18 -13.37 7.33
N ALA A 250 -5.48 -13.58 7.58
CA ALA A 250 -5.95 -14.51 8.59
C ALA A 250 -5.57 -15.97 8.28
N GLU A 251 -5.64 -16.40 7.02
CA GLU A 251 -5.20 -17.74 6.60
C GLU A 251 -3.71 -17.94 6.89
N LYS A 252 -2.86 -16.97 6.54
CA LYS A 252 -1.42 -17.02 6.84
C LYS A 252 -1.12 -17.01 8.32
N ALA A 253 -1.88 -16.26 9.10
CA ALA A 253 -1.72 -16.18 10.54
C ALA A 253 -2.11 -17.46 11.27
N GLN A 254 -3.06 -18.24 10.75
CA GLN A 254 -3.33 -19.57 11.31
C GLN A 254 -2.12 -20.52 11.18
N GLU A 255 -1.18 -20.21 10.30
CA GLU A 255 0.09 -20.93 10.14
C GLU A 255 1.21 -20.34 11.02
N GLN A 256 1.02 -19.12 11.55
CA GLN A 256 1.99 -18.35 12.32
C GLN A 256 1.34 -17.77 13.59
N ALA A 257 1.44 -18.48 14.72
CA ALA A 257 0.70 -18.25 15.97
C ALA A 257 0.85 -16.87 16.67
N ARG A 258 1.42 -15.86 16.01
CA ARG A 258 1.79 -14.57 16.61
C ARG A 258 0.97 -13.37 16.12
N LEU A 259 0.13 -13.51 15.08
CA LEU A 259 -0.61 -12.36 14.55
C LEU A 259 -1.58 -11.75 15.58
N GLU A 260 -2.30 -12.59 16.32
CA GLU A 260 -3.27 -12.10 17.30
C GLU A 260 -2.60 -11.22 18.36
N GLU A 261 -1.41 -11.63 18.85
CA GLU A 261 -0.60 -10.86 19.80
C GLU A 261 -0.11 -9.52 19.22
N ILE A 262 0.29 -9.53 17.95
CA ILE A 262 0.75 -8.32 17.24
C ILE A 262 -0.42 -7.35 17.01
N VAL A 263 -1.63 -7.85 16.75
CA VAL A 263 -2.77 -6.98 16.41
C VAL A 263 -3.54 -6.51 17.66
N LYS A 264 -3.55 -7.30 18.74
CA LYS A 264 -4.37 -7.05 19.93
C LYS A 264 -4.15 -5.66 20.55
N GLY A 265 -5.23 -4.89 20.67
CA GLY A 265 -5.21 -3.55 21.27
C GLY A 265 -4.51 -2.46 20.43
N ARG A 266 -4.08 -2.78 19.20
CA ARG A 266 -3.40 -1.85 18.29
C ARG A 266 -4.31 -1.45 17.15
N ARG A 267 -4.13 -0.22 16.64
CA ARG A 267 -4.79 0.21 15.40
C ARG A 267 -4.07 -0.43 14.22
N PHE A 268 -4.75 -1.32 13.51
CA PHE A 268 -4.18 -2.05 12.39
C PHE A 268 -4.69 -1.45 11.08
N GLN A 269 -4.05 -0.36 10.67
CA GLN A 269 -4.49 0.47 9.55
C GLN A 269 -3.50 0.38 8.38
N ILE A 270 -4.06 0.20 7.18
CA ILE A 270 -3.33 0.18 5.91
C ILE A 270 -3.95 1.22 5.00
N GLU A 271 -3.09 1.99 4.33
CA GLU A 271 -3.53 3.02 3.40
C GLU A 271 -3.42 2.52 1.96
N PHE A 272 -4.40 2.86 1.14
CA PHE A 272 -4.49 2.48 -0.25
C PHE A 272 -4.63 3.72 -1.12
N GLU A 273 -3.84 3.80 -2.18
CA GLU A 273 -3.92 4.86 -3.17
C GLU A 273 -4.06 4.27 -4.57
N ARG A 274 -4.96 4.84 -5.36
CA ARG A 274 -5.21 4.49 -6.76
C ARG A 274 -5.06 5.73 -7.61
N VAL A 275 -4.21 5.63 -8.62
CA VAL A 275 -3.82 6.77 -9.44
C VAL A 275 -4.10 6.47 -10.89
N ARG A 276 -4.91 7.30 -11.53
CA ARG A 276 -5.14 7.25 -12.97
C ARG A 276 -3.94 7.84 -13.69
N ARG A 277 -3.40 7.09 -14.64
CA ARG A 277 -2.44 7.57 -15.63
C ARG A 277 -3.19 7.98 -16.89
N SER A 278 -3.15 9.26 -17.23
CA SER A 278 -3.55 9.75 -18.56
C SER A 278 -2.32 9.88 -19.45
N LEU A 279 -2.50 10.36 -20.70
CA LEU A 279 -1.37 10.63 -21.59
C LEU A 279 -0.43 11.73 -21.05
N THR A 280 -0.94 12.65 -20.23
CA THR A 280 -0.23 13.88 -19.84
C THR A 280 -0.17 14.10 -18.33
N THR A 281 -0.98 13.38 -17.55
CA THR A 281 -1.16 13.62 -16.11
C THR A 281 -1.33 12.32 -15.33
N TYR A 282 -1.01 12.39 -14.04
CA TYR A 282 -1.33 11.38 -13.05
C TYR A 282 -2.30 12.02 -12.05
N THR A 283 -3.38 11.33 -11.72
CA THR A 283 -4.45 11.91 -10.87
C THR A 283 -4.98 10.84 -9.94
N THR A 284 -4.99 11.14 -8.65
CA THR A 284 -5.59 10.26 -7.65
C THR A 284 -7.08 10.07 -7.93
N ILE A 285 -7.51 8.82 -7.92
CA ILE A 285 -8.91 8.41 -8.09
C ILE A 285 -9.60 8.31 -6.72
N GLU A 286 -8.85 8.08 -5.66
CA GLU A 286 -8.93 6.86 -4.86
C GLU A 286 -7.87 6.89 -3.77
N ARG A 287 -8.16 7.45 -2.58
CA ARG A 287 -7.32 7.28 -1.40
C ARG A 287 -8.17 6.93 -0.19
N PHE A 288 -7.83 5.86 0.51
CA PHE A 288 -8.57 5.46 1.70
C PHE A 288 -7.69 4.66 2.68
N VAL A 289 -8.05 4.71 3.95
CA VAL A 289 -7.45 3.92 5.02
C VAL A 289 -8.42 2.80 5.39
N ALA A 290 -7.95 1.55 5.36
CA ALA A 290 -8.70 0.42 5.87
C ALA A 290 -8.19 0.06 7.27
N ASP A 291 -9.10 0.02 8.23
CA ASP A 291 -8.84 -0.54 9.55
C ASP A 291 -9.22 -2.02 9.55
N LEU A 292 -8.23 -2.91 9.64
CA LEU A 292 -8.47 -4.35 9.59
C LEU A 292 -8.60 -4.97 10.99
N TYR A 293 -8.44 -4.20 12.07
CA TYR A 293 -8.41 -4.73 13.43
C TYR A 293 -9.64 -5.58 13.76
N SER A 294 -10.85 -5.00 13.67
CA SER A 294 -12.09 -5.67 14.03
C SER A 294 -12.40 -6.87 13.13
N ILE A 295 -12.05 -6.76 11.84
CA ILE A 295 -12.27 -7.81 10.85
C ILE A 295 -11.35 -9.00 11.16
N LEU A 296 -10.05 -8.75 11.35
CA LEU A 296 -9.05 -9.78 11.64
C LEU A 296 -9.37 -10.53 12.94
N LEU A 297 -9.76 -9.83 14.01
CA LEU A 297 -10.11 -10.50 15.28
C LEU A 297 -11.27 -11.49 15.15
N LYS A 298 -12.25 -11.20 14.28
CA LYS A 298 -13.36 -12.12 14.02
C LYS A 298 -12.94 -13.24 13.07
N LEU A 299 -12.18 -12.92 12.02
CA LEU A 299 -11.70 -13.93 11.06
C LEU A 299 -10.78 -14.96 11.71
N LEU A 300 -9.88 -14.54 12.63
CA LEU A 300 -8.95 -15.44 13.32
C LEU A 300 -9.65 -16.49 14.20
N LYS A 301 -10.90 -16.23 14.61
CA LYS A 301 -11.74 -17.18 15.37
C LYS A 301 -12.48 -18.18 14.48
N LEU A 302 -12.53 -17.96 13.18
CA LEU A 302 -13.17 -18.86 12.23
C LEU A 302 -12.25 -20.02 11.86
N ASN A 303 -12.84 -21.14 11.45
CA ASN A 303 -12.10 -22.26 10.90
C ASN A 303 -11.48 -21.90 9.53
N LYS A 304 -10.33 -22.51 9.20
CA LYS A 304 -9.61 -22.29 7.93
C LYS A 304 -10.51 -22.40 6.70
N GLY A 305 -11.43 -23.37 6.68
CA GLY A 305 -12.38 -23.55 5.58
C GLY A 305 -13.34 -22.36 5.38
N SER A 306 -13.76 -21.71 6.47
CA SER A 306 -14.62 -20.52 6.41
C SER A 306 -13.88 -19.30 5.91
N ILE A 307 -12.63 -19.11 6.37
CA ILE A 307 -11.77 -18.02 5.90
C ILE A 307 -11.50 -18.18 4.40
N SER A 308 -11.18 -19.39 3.95
CA SER A 308 -10.93 -19.70 2.55
C SER A 308 -12.15 -19.46 1.67
N TRP A 309 -13.34 -19.78 2.17
CA TRP A 309 -14.58 -19.49 1.46
C TRP A 309 -14.83 -17.98 1.33
N ILE A 310 -14.62 -17.19 2.40
CA ILE A 310 -14.75 -15.73 2.35
C ILE A 310 -13.73 -15.13 1.37
N ASN A 311 -12.49 -15.63 1.39
CA ASN A 311 -11.44 -15.24 0.44
C ASN A 311 -11.88 -15.50 -1.01
N GLN A 312 -12.38 -16.70 -1.30
CA GLN A 312 -12.85 -17.08 -2.63
C GLN A 312 -14.00 -16.19 -3.11
N VAL A 313 -15.05 -16.00 -2.30
CA VAL A 313 -16.21 -15.15 -2.64
C VAL A 313 -15.78 -13.70 -2.90
N SER A 314 -14.85 -13.19 -2.08
CA SER A 314 -14.29 -11.84 -2.25
C SER A 314 -13.52 -11.71 -3.57
N ARG A 315 -12.67 -12.70 -3.87
CA ARG A 315 -11.87 -12.75 -5.10
C ARG A 315 -12.73 -12.81 -6.35
N GLU A 316 -13.80 -13.61 -6.34
CA GLU A 316 -14.76 -13.70 -7.44
C GLU A 316 -15.41 -12.33 -7.73
N CYS A 317 -15.76 -11.58 -6.68
CA CYS A 317 -16.28 -10.22 -6.81
C CYS A 317 -15.24 -9.23 -7.39
N LEU A 318 -13.96 -9.37 -7.05
CA LEU A 318 -12.89 -8.46 -7.54
C LEU A 318 -12.59 -8.62 -9.03
N PHE A 319 -12.55 -9.87 -9.52
CA PHE A 319 -12.26 -10.12 -10.93
C PHE A 319 -13.49 -10.04 -11.83
N GLY A 320 -14.70 -9.98 -11.26
CA GLY A 320 -15.95 -10.02 -12.03
C GLY A 320 -16.04 -11.28 -12.90
N ARG A 321 -15.47 -12.40 -12.42
CA ARG A 321 -15.50 -13.71 -13.10
C ARG A 321 -16.82 -14.45 -12.90
N VAL A 322 -17.66 -13.91 -12.02
CA VAL A 322 -19.02 -14.36 -11.77
C VAL A 322 -19.90 -13.99 -12.96
N ASP A 323 -20.89 -14.84 -13.27
CA ASP A 323 -21.97 -14.49 -14.19
C ASP A 323 -22.54 -13.10 -13.83
N PRO A 324 -22.72 -12.18 -14.80
CA PRO A 324 -23.36 -10.88 -14.58
C PRO A 324 -24.67 -10.94 -13.76
N SER A 325 -25.47 -12.01 -13.91
CA SER A 325 -26.68 -12.26 -13.12
C SER A 325 -26.39 -12.40 -11.61
N MET A 326 -25.25 -12.96 -11.25
CA MET A 326 -24.84 -13.28 -9.88
C MET A 326 -23.94 -12.21 -9.26
N TYR A 327 -23.28 -11.38 -10.07
CA TYR A 327 -22.39 -10.33 -9.57
C TYR A 327 -23.04 -9.42 -8.51
N SER A 328 -24.29 -9.00 -8.73
CA SER A 328 -25.05 -8.19 -7.76
C SER A 328 -25.26 -8.88 -6.41
N VAL A 329 -25.43 -10.21 -6.43
CA VAL A 329 -25.65 -11.04 -5.24
C VAL A 329 -24.35 -11.19 -4.45
N TYR A 330 -23.24 -11.46 -5.15
CA TYR A 330 -21.90 -11.49 -4.57
C TYR A 330 -21.56 -10.15 -3.91
N LEU A 331 -21.80 -9.04 -4.62
CA LEU A 331 -21.52 -7.70 -4.09
C LEU A 331 -22.35 -7.39 -2.84
N HIS A 332 -23.63 -7.77 -2.83
CA HIS A 332 -24.49 -7.59 -1.67
C HIS A 332 -24.03 -8.44 -0.48
N LEU A 333 -23.74 -9.73 -0.72
CA LEU A 333 -23.18 -10.63 0.30
C LEU A 333 -21.89 -10.06 0.91
N ILE A 334 -20.96 -9.62 0.07
CA ILE A 334 -19.69 -9.02 0.50
C ILE A 334 -19.93 -7.78 1.36
N SER A 335 -20.92 -6.96 1.00
CA SER A 335 -21.26 -5.76 1.77
C SER A 335 -21.83 -6.11 3.15
N LEU A 336 -22.72 -7.12 3.22
CA LEU A 336 -23.26 -7.64 4.48
C LEU A 336 -22.17 -8.25 5.37
N LEU A 337 -21.30 -9.09 4.80
CA LEU A 337 -20.15 -9.66 5.49
C LEU A 337 -19.24 -8.56 6.05
N TYR A 338 -18.89 -7.58 5.22
CA TYR A 338 -18.04 -6.47 5.62
C TYR A 338 -18.65 -5.69 6.80
N ASN A 339 -19.93 -5.30 6.70
CA ASN A 339 -20.62 -4.58 7.77
C ASN A 339 -20.69 -5.41 9.06
N THR A 340 -20.96 -6.71 8.96
CA THR A 340 -21.02 -7.60 10.12
C THR A 340 -19.64 -7.78 10.77
N PHE A 341 -18.58 -7.93 9.98
CA PHE A 341 -17.22 -8.04 10.51
C PHE A 341 -16.71 -6.72 11.10
N THR A 342 -17.08 -5.57 10.55
CA THR A 342 -16.77 -4.27 11.16
C THR A 342 -17.65 -3.96 12.39
N GLY A 343 -18.79 -4.64 12.53
CA GLY A 343 -19.72 -4.49 13.66
C GLY A 343 -20.83 -3.46 13.42
N SER A 344 -21.00 -2.97 12.20
CA SER A 344 -22.08 -2.06 11.80
C SER A 344 -23.32 -2.77 11.26
N GLY A 345 -23.21 -4.06 10.90
CA GLY A 345 -24.29 -4.87 10.34
C GLY A 345 -24.86 -5.89 11.33
N ASP A 346 -26.08 -6.34 11.06
CA ASP A 346 -26.73 -7.44 11.80
C ASP A 346 -26.18 -8.79 11.30
N PRO A 347 -25.56 -9.61 12.19
CA PRO A 347 -25.13 -10.95 11.82
C PRO A 347 -26.27 -11.86 11.38
N ILE A 348 -27.48 -11.71 11.94
CA ILE A 348 -28.64 -12.55 11.61
C ILE A 348 -29.06 -12.32 10.15
N ASP A 349 -29.18 -11.06 9.73
CA ASP A 349 -29.49 -10.70 8.35
C ASP A 349 -28.44 -11.23 7.37
N THR A 350 -27.17 -11.16 7.75
CA THR A 350 -26.06 -11.65 6.93
C THR A 350 -26.13 -13.17 6.76
N LEU A 351 -26.32 -13.91 7.85
CA LEU A 351 -26.44 -15.37 7.83
C LEU A 351 -27.70 -15.82 7.07
N TYR A 352 -28.82 -15.10 7.21
CA TYR A 352 -30.04 -15.35 6.45
C TYR A 352 -29.82 -15.13 4.95
N PHE A 353 -29.20 -14.02 4.55
CA PHE A 353 -28.90 -13.73 3.15
C PHE A 353 -27.98 -14.79 2.54
N MET A 354 -26.93 -15.20 3.28
CA MET A 354 -26.02 -16.28 2.87
C MET A 354 -26.78 -17.58 2.59
N GLY A 355 -27.58 -18.04 3.56
CA GLY A 355 -28.25 -19.34 3.47
C GLY A 355 -29.41 -19.36 2.49
N ARG A 356 -30.19 -18.27 2.40
CA ARG A 356 -31.42 -18.23 1.61
C ARG A 356 -31.21 -17.63 0.22
N VAL A 357 -30.63 -16.45 0.12
CA VAL A 357 -30.59 -15.71 -1.15
C VAL A 357 -29.40 -16.14 -1.99
N PHE A 358 -28.23 -16.23 -1.37
CA PHE A 358 -27.01 -16.55 -2.08
C PHE A 358 -26.95 -18.03 -2.51
N CYS A 359 -27.20 -18.97 -1.59
CA CYS A 359 -27.22 -20.41 -1.93
C CYS A 359 -28.28 -20.75 -3.00
N GLU A 360 -29.53 -20.29 -2.85
CA GLU A 360 -30.58 -20.64 -3.81
C GLU A 360 -30.29 -20.13 -5.22
N LYS A 361 -29.74 -18.91 -5.32
CA LYS A 361 -29.41 -18.35 -6.62
C LYS A 361 -28.18 -19.01 -7.23
N TYR A 362 -27.18 -19.35 -6.41
CA TYR A 362 -26.02 -20.13 -6.86
C TYR A 362 -26.42 -21.53 -7.36
N GLU A 363 -27.33 -22.21 -6.66
CA GLU A 363 -27.84 -23.53 -7.06
C GLU A 363 -28.60 -23.51 -8.39
N ARG A 364 -29.35 -22.44 -8.66
CA ARG A 364 -30.10 -22.28 -9.93
C ARG A 364 -29.20 -22.05 -11.13
N GLU A 365 -28.07 -21.40 -10.92
CA GLU A 365 -27.19 -20.96 -12.02
C GLU A 365 -25.96 -21.87 -12.22
N SER A 366 -25.68 -22.77 -11.27
CA SER A 366 -24.55 -23.71 -11.34
C SER A 366 -24.96 -25.12 -11.79
N LYS A 367 -24.02 -25.90 -12.33
CA LYS A 367 -24.23 -27.32 -12.66
C LYS A 367 -24.51 -28.11 -11.37
N ARG A 368 -25.53 -28.98 -11.38
CA ARG A 368 -26.07 -29.70 -10.20
C ARG A 368 -25.04 -30.27 -9.21
N ARG A 369 -23.90 -30.81 -9.68
CA ARG A 369 -22.87 -31.42 -8.83
C ARG A 369 -22.03 -30.37 -8.08
N ASP A 370 -21.66 -29.29 -8.76
CA ASP A 370 -20.90 -28.17 -8.18
C ASP A 370 -21.77 -27.39 -7.18
N SER A 371 -23.09 -27.35 -7.43
CA SER A 371 -24.07 -26.71 -6.55
C SER A 371 -24.17 -27.37 -5.17
N TYR A 372 -24.19 -28.71 -5.10
CA TYR A 372 -24.35 -29.42 -3.82
C TYR A 372 -23.11 -29.28 -2.92
N GLU A 373 -21.91 -29.46 -3.48
CA GLU A 373 -20.67 -29.28 -2.72
C GLU A 373 -20.52 -27.84 -2.21
N PHE A 374 -20.90 -26.86 -3.03
CA PHE A 374 -20.88 -25.46 -2.63
C PHE A 374 -21.89 -25.14 -1.53
N ALA A 375 -23.11 -25.69 -1.61
CA ALA A 375 -24.13 -25.52 -0.59
C ALA A 375 -23.72 -26.13 0.76
N GLU A 376 -23.16 -27.35 0.75
CA GLU A 376 -22.65 -27.99 1.98
C GLU A 376 -21.50 -27.20 2.61
N ARG A 377 -20.57 -26.69 1.79
CA ARG A 377 -19.52 -25.78 2.28
C ARG A 377 -20.13 -24.54 2.90
N THR A 378 -21.07 -23.89 2.21
CA THR A 378 -21.71 -22.66 2.72
C THR A 378 -22.46 -22.91 4.03
N ARG A 379 -23.14 -24.06 4.20
CA ARG A 379 -23.76 -24.46 5.47
C ARG A 379 -22.75 -24.61 6.60
N SER A 380 -21.59 -25.21 6.31
CA SER A 380 -20.50 -25.32 7.29
C SER A 380 -20.01 -23.93 7.73
N VAL A 381 -19.81 -23.02 6.77
CA VAL A 381 -19.41 -21.63 7.03
C VAL A 381 -20.46 -20.90 7.88
N ILE A 382 -21.75 -21.05 7.56
CA ILE A 382 -22.84 -20.45 8.35
C ILE A 382 -22.78 -20.92 9.81
N ARG A 383 -22.63 -22.22 10.05
CA ARG A 383 -22.53 -22.77 11.43
C ARG A 383 -21.33 -22.20 12.18
N ASP A 384 -20.20 -22.09 11.50
CA ASP A 384 -18.97 -21.55 12.07
C ASP A 384 -19.11 -20.07 12.42
N MET A 385 -19.61 -19.27 11.48
CA MET A 385 -19.88 -17.85 11.68
C MET A 385 -20.94 -17.60 12.76
N THR A 386 -21.96 -18.45 12.87
CA THR A 386 -22.96 -18.36 13.95
C THR A 386 -22.29 -18.42 15.33
N LYS A 387 -21.33 -19.34 15.52
CA LYS A 387 -20.59 -19.48 16.79
C LYS A 387 -19.71 -18.28 17.10
N VAL A 388 -19.16 -17.63 16.08
CA VAL A 388 -18.20 -16.52 16.27
C VAL A 388 -18.88 -15.16 16.36
N LEU A 389 -20.02 -14.98 15.68
CA LEU A 389 -20.68 -13.68 15.55
C LEU A 389 -21.88 -13.49 16.50
N LEU A 390 -22.49 -14.58 17.00
CA LEU A 390 -23.66 -14.52 17.89
C LEU A 390 -23.38 -14.99 19.33
N MET A 391 -22.17 -15.50 19.61
CA MET A 391 -21.70 -15.83 20.96
C MET A 391 -20.56 -14.88 21.32
#